data_AF-A0A1H4AZC9-F1
#
_entry.id   AF-A0A1H4AZC9-F1
#
_cell.length_a   1.000
_cell.length_b   1.000
_cell.length_c   1.000
_cell.angle_alpha   90.00
_cell.angle_beta   90.00
_cell.angle_gamma   90.00
#
_symmetry.space_group_name_H-M   'P 1'
#
loop_
_entity.id
_entity.type
_entity.pdbx_description
1 polymer ?
#
loop_
_entity_poly.entity_id
_entity_poly.type
_entity_poly.pdbx_seq_one_letter_code
_entity_poly.pdbx_strand_id
1 'polypeptide(L)'
;MPGKEVDHEYLFIMNENMGLELNGKLWIELNGTRLIGPGRVELLERIRECGSIRQAAIQMSMSYRQAWQMIEDMNARLDSPVVVSQRGGKGGGNAIVTEKGLQVIAEFKLFYTKFQQFLEKNTLAIKL
;
A
#
# COMPACT_ATOMS: atom_id res chain seq x y z
N MET A 1 42.11 -29.99 -33.42
CA MET A 1 40.94 -29.33 -32.80
C MET A 1 41.42 -28.16 -31.96
N PRO A 2 41.08 -26.93 -32.32
CA PRO A 2 41.04 -25.80 -31.40
C PRO A 2 39.60 -25.25 -31.25
N GLY A 3 39.33 -24.69 -30.08
CA GLY A 3 37.99 -24.36 -29.58
C GLY A 3 37.27 -23.26 -30.34
N LYS A 4 35.95 -23.38 -30.40
CA LYS A 4 35.06 -22.35 -30.96
C LYS A 4 35.18 -21.09 -30.10
N GLU A 5 35.64 -20.01 -30.71
CA GLU A 5 35.41 -18.64 -30.23
C GLU A 5 33.90 -18.48 -30.00
N VAL A 6 33.53 -18.17 -28.76
CA VAL A 6 32.16 -17.81 -28.43
C VAL A 6 32.01 -16.35 -28.83
N ASP A 7 31.22 -16.11 -29.86
CA ASP A 7 30.97 -14.79 -30.43
C ASP A 7 30.38 -13.85 -29.37
N HIS A 8 30.97 -12.66 -29.20
CA HIS A 8 30.60 -11.68 -28.18
C HIS A 8 29.15 -11.18 -28.34
N GLU A 9 28.57 -11.34 -29.52
CA GLU A 9 27.17 -11.04 -29.82
C GLU A 9 26.20 -11.93 -29.02
N TYR A 10 26.57 -13.19 -28.71
CA TYR A 10 25.74 -14.08 -27.87
C TYR A 10 25.70 -13.67 -26.40
N LEU A 11 26.79 -13.13 -25.85
CA LEU A 11 26.81 -12.59 -24.48
C LEU A 11 25.97 -11.31 -24.38
N PHE A 12 25.85 -10.56 -25.48
CA PHE A 12 25.06 -9.33 -25.55
C PHE A 12 23.55 -9.63 -25.60
N ILE A 13 23.14 -10.70 -26.31
CA ILE A 13 21.73 -11.14 -26.39
C ILE A 13 21.26 -11.78 -25.08
N MET A 14 22.13 -12.43 -24.30
CA MET A 14 21.78 -12.96 -22.97
C MET A 14 21.65 -11.89 -21.87
N ASN A 15 21.87 -10.62 -22.19
CA ASN A 15 21.74 -9.49 -21.25
C ASN A 15 20.41 -8.74 -21.41
N GLU A 16 19.40 -9.36 -22.02
CA GLU A 16 18.03 -9.09 -21.65
C GLU A 16 17.84 -9.63 -20.22
N ASN A 17 17.70 -8.75 -19.23
CA ASN A 17 17.32 -9.15 -17.86
C ASN A 17 16.27 -10.25 -17.96
N MET A 18 16.53 -11.43 -17.37
CA MET A 18 15.77 -12.69 -17.49
C MET A 18 14.28 -12.64 -17.03
N GLY A 19 13.57 -11.54 -17.24
CA GLY A 19 12.25 -11.28 -16.69
C GLY A 19 12.24 -11.26 -15.15
N LEU A 20 13.39 -11.07 -14.52
CA LEU A 20 13.50 -11.07 -13.06
C LEU A 20 12.90 -9.80 -12.49
N GLU A 21 12.11 -9.95 -11.42
CA GLU A 21 11.47 -8.85 -10.72
C GLU A 21 11.73 -8.97 -9.21
N LEU A 22 12.26 -7.91 -8.60
CA LEU A 22 12.35 -7.81 -7.15
C LEU A 22 11.01 -7.31 -6.60
N ASN A 23 10.31 -8.19 -5.89
CA ASN A 23 9.01 -7.90 -5.31
C ASN A 23 9.07 -7.80 -3.79
N GLY A 24 8.19 -6.98 -3.20
CA GLY A 24 8.09 -6.86 -1.76
C GLY A 24 6.81 -6.16 -1.31
N LYS A 25 6.56 -6.20 0.00
CA LYS A 25 5.37 -5.60 0.62
C LYS A 25 5.82 -4.66 1.74
N LEU A 26 5.18 -3.49 1.83
CA LEU A 26 5.46 -2.47 2.84
C LEU A 26 4.28 -2.32 3.80
N TRP A 27 4.57 -2.31 5.11
CA TRP A 27 3.63 -1.97 6.17
C TRP A 27 4.36 -1.35 7.36
N ILE A 28 3.63 -0.64 8.21
CA ILE A 28 4.14 -0.03 9.45
C ILE A 28 3.53 -0.80 10.62
N GLU A 29 4.36 -1.15 11.60
CA GLU A 29 3.94 -1.82 12.82
C GLU A 29 4.02 -0.88 14.02
N LEU A 30 3.16 -1.14 15.00
CA LEU A 30 3.28 -0.59 16.34
C LEU A 30 3.27 -1.76 17.32
N ASN A 31 4.35 -1.90 18.09
CA ASN A 31 4.55 -2.99 19.06
C ASN A 31 4.42 -4.39 18.43
N GLY A 32 5.07 -4.62 17.28
CA GLY A 32 5.10 -5.92 16.60
C GLY A 32 3.78 -6.34 15.95
N THR A 33 2.81 -5.43 15.85
CA THR A 33 1.53 -5.70 15.20
C THR A 33 1.27 -4.68 14.09
N ARG A 34 0.84 -5.17 12.92
CA ARG A 34 0.59 -4.33 11.75
C ARG A 34 -0.43 -3.22 12.06
N LEU A 35 0.00 -1.97 11.92
CA LEU A 35 -0.82 -0.78 12.15
C LEU A 35 -1.24 -0.14 10.82
N ILE A 36 -0.29 0.20 9.94
CA ILE A 36 -0.59 0.83 8.64
C ILE A 36 -0.11 -0.07 7.50
N GLY A 37 -0.81 -0.05 6.37
CA GLY A 37 -0.41 -0.75 5.15
C GLY A 37 -1.34 -0.37 4.00
N PRO A 38 -1.11 -0.89 2.78
CA PRO A 38 -1.80 -0.44 1.56
C PRO A 38 -3.31 -0.47 1.70
N GLY A 39 -3.89 -1.57 2.21
CA GLY A 39 -5.35 -1.68 2.37
C GLY A 39 -5.95 -0.70 3.38
N ARG A 40 -5.25 -0.34 4.46
CA ARG A 40 -5.76 0.67 5.42
C ARG A 40 -5.67 2.08 4.84
N VAL A 41 -4.63 2.37 4.05
CA VAL A 41 -4.47 3.65 3.38
C VAL A 41 -5.50 3.82 2.26
N GLU A 42 -5.73 2.78 1.46
CA GLU A 42 -6.78 2.77 0.43
C GLU A 42 -8.16 2.99 1.06
N LEU A 43 -8.45 2.37 2.21
CA LEU A 43 -9.70 2.59 2.94
C LEU A 43 -9.87 4.07 3.34
N LEU A 44 -8.82 4.70 3.87
CA LEU A 44 -8.85 6.12 4.22
C LEU A 44 -9.05 7.00 2.96
N GLU A 45 -8.34 6.73 1.86
CA GLU A 45 -8.49 7.48 0.62
C GLU A 45 -9.92 7.40 0.07
N ARG A 46 -10.52 6.20 0.04
CA ARG A 46 -11.90 6.02 -0.40
C ARG A 46 -12.91 6.69 0.51
N ILE A 47 -12.72 6.63 1.84
CA ILE A 47 -13.59 7.36 2.79
C ILE A 47 -13.48 8.87 2.56
N ARG A 48 -12.28 9.39 2.32
CA ARG A 48 -12.06 10.81 2.01
C ARG A 48 -12.83 11.23 0.75
N GLU A 49 -12.88 10.36 -0.26
CA GLU A 49 -13.55 10.64 -1.54
C GLU A 49 -15.08 10.54 -1.44
N CYS A 50 -15.60 9.50 -0.78
CA CYS A 50 -17.04 9.23 -0.77
C CYS A 50 -17.77 9.69 0.50
N GLY A 51 -17.04 10.06 1.55
CA GLY A 51 -17.61 10.47 2.84
C GLY A 51 -18.31 9.34 3.61
N SER A 52 -18.08 8.07 3.25
CA SER A 52 -18.83 6.93 3.81
C SER A 52 -17.97 5.67 3.97
N ILE A 53 -17.92 5.13 5.19
CA ILE A 53 -17.26 3.84 5.47
C ILE A 53 -17.96 2.70 4.71
N ARG A 54 -19.28 2.76 4.57
CA ARG A 54 -20.05 1.73 3.85
C ARG A 54 -19.72 1.74 2.36
N GLN A 55 -19.70 2.90 1.72
CA GLN A 55 -19.37 2.98 0.29
C GLN A 55 -17.91 2.60 0.04
N ALA A 56 -16.98 3.04 0.89
CA ALA A 56 -15.58 2.61 0.80
C ALA A 56 -15.43 1.08 0.94
N ALA A 57 -16.12 0.45 1.87
CA ALA A 57 -16.13 -1.00 2.03
C ALA A 57 -16.65 -1.73 0.77
N ILE A 58 -17.75 -1.23 0.18
CA ILE A 58 -18.31 -1.77 -1.08
C ILE A 58 -17.29 -1.65 -2.21
N GLN A 59 -16.66 -0.49 -2.37
CA GLN A 59 -15.65 -0.26 -3.41
C GLN A 59 -14.41 -1.15 -3.26
N MET A 60 -14.10 -1.58 -2.04
CA MET A 60 -12.99 -2.47 -1.72
C MET A 60 -13.39 -3.95 -1.66
N SER A 61 -14.62 -4.29 -2.05
CA SER A 61 -15.15 -5.66 -1.99
C SER A 61 -15.01 -6.30 -0.61
N MET A 62 -15.15 -5.51 0.47
CA MET A 62 -15.09 -5.99 1.85
C MET A 62 -16.39 -5.70 2.61
N SER A 63 -16.62 -6.42 3.71
CA SER A 63 -17.76 -6.14 4.57
C SER A 63 -17.59 -4.80 5.31
N TYR A 64 -18.71 -4.12 5.59
CA TYR A 64 -18.71 -2.94 6.44
C TYR A 64 -18.04 -3.19 7.80
N ARG A 65 -18.23 -4.39 8.38
CA ARG A 65 -17.62 -4.80 9.65
C ARG A 65 -16.08 -4.83 9.56
N GLN A 66 -15.51 -5.33 8.46
CA GLN A 66 -14.06 -5.34 8.27
C GLN A 66 -13.50 -3.92 8.17
N ALA A 67 -14.13 -3.06 7.36
CA ALA A 67 -13.73 -1.66 7.24
C ALA A 67 -13.81 -0.93 8.59
N TRP A 68 -14.89 -1.14 9.34
CA TRP A 68 -15.08 -0.59 10.68
C TRP A 68 -13.99 -1.05 11.65
N GLN A 69 -13.69 -2.35 11.69
CA GLN A 69 -12.62 -2.91 12.54
C GLN A 69 -11.24 -2.35 12.20
N MET A 70 -10.94 -2.13 10.92
CA MET A 70 -9.69 -1.51 10.49
C MET A 70 -9.56 -0.07 11.00
N ILE A 71 -10.66 0.69 10.98
CA ILE A 71 -10.70 2.07 11.48
C ILE A 71 -10.59 2.09 13.01
N GLU A 72 -11.34 1.24 13.71
CA GLU A 72 -11.28 1.14 15.17
C GLU A 72 -9.88 0.76 15.65
N ASP A 73 -9.23 -0.21 15.02
CA ASP A 73 -7.85 -0.60 15.35
C ASP A 73 -6.87 0.57 15.16
N MET A 74 -6.98 1.34 14.07
CA MET A 74 -6.15 2.53 13.88
C MET A 74 -6.45 3.63 14.93
N ASN A 75 -7.73 3.93 15.15
CA ASN A 75 -8.17 4.96 16.11
C ASN A 75 -7.77 4.62 17.56
N ALA A 76 -7.75 3.34 17.92
CA ALA A 76 -7.40 2.89 19.27
C ALA A 76 -5.90 2.93 19.55
N ARG A 77 -5.06 2.88 18.50
CA ARG A 77 -3.60 2.69 18.61
C ARG A 77 -2.79 3.92 18.25
N LEU A 78 -3.38 4.88 17.53
CA LEU A 78 -2.79 6.18 17.23
C LEU A 78 -3.15 7.21 18.32
N ASP A 79 -2.35 8.27 18.39
CA ASP A 79 -2.51 9.41 19.30
C ASP A 79 -3.74 10.28 19.00
N SER A 80 -4.36 10.09 17.82
CA SER A 80 -5.61 10.75 17.46
C SER A 80 -6.40 9.89 16.45
N PRO A 81 -7.74 10.03 16.40
CA PRO A 81 -8.55 9.29 15.44
C PRO A 81 -8.15 9.63 14.00
N VAL A 82 -8.07 8.64 13.11
CA VAL A 82 -7.87 8.80 11.66
C VAL A 82 -9.18 9.03 10.92
N VAL A 83 -10.29 8.56 11.47
CA VAL A 83 -11.65 8.78 10.94
C VAL A 83 -12.60 9.09 12.09
N VAL A 84 -13.45 10.09 11.89
CA VAL A 84 -14.61 10.37 12.75
C VAL A 84 -15.88 10.12 11.96
N SER A 85 -16.88 9.50 12.58
CA SER A 85 -18.17 9.22 11.94
C SER A 85 -19.33 9.70 12.80
N GLN A 86 -20.30 10.38 12.19
CA GLN A 86 -21.57 10.69 12.84
C GLN A 86 -22.56 9.54 12.63
N ARG A 87 -23.13 9.02 13.72
CA ARG A 87 -24.21 8.03 13.65
C ARG A 87 -25.54 8.75 13.41
N GLY A 88 -26.28 8.36 12.37
CA GLY A 88 -27.69 8.71 12.17
C GLY A 88 -27.98 9.69 11.03
N GLY A 89 -28.92 9.29 10.15
CA GLY A 89 -29.43 10.06 9.01
C GLY A 89 -30.02 9.13 7.95
N LYS A 90 -31.02 9.59 7.18
CA LYS A 90 -31.76 8.79 6.17
C LYS A 90 -30.88 8.23 5.03
N GLY A 91 -29.58 8.54 4.97
CA GLY A 91 -28.62 8.09 3.94
C GLY A 91 -27.43 7.26 4.45
N GLY A 92 -27.37 6.91 5.74
CA GLY A 92 -26.17 6.33 6.35
C GLY A 92 -25.24 7.43 6.90
N GLY A 93 -24.52 7.13 7.98
CA GLY A 93 -23.71 8.12 8.70
C GLY A 93 -22.58 8.72 7.85
N ASN A 94 -22.34 10.02 8.00
CA ASN A 94 -21.19 10.71 7.40
C ASN A 94 -19.90 10.27 8.10
N ALA A 95 -18.86 10.00 7.32
CA ALA A 95 -17.51 9.70 7.80
C ALA A 95 -16.51 10.67 7.20
N ILE A 96 -15.65 11.22 8.04
CA ILE A 96 -14.66 12.22 7.68
C ILE A 96 -13.28 11.70 8.08
N VAL A 97 -12.36 11.68 7.12
CA VAL A 97 -10.94 11.46 7.41
C VAL A 97 -10.40 12.69 8.11
N THR A 98 -9.83 12.50 9.29
CA THR A 98 -9.29 13.59 10.11
C THR A 98 -7.94 14.06 9.56
N GLU A 99 -7.39 15.14 10.13
CA GLU A 99 -6.02 15.57 9.85
C GLU A 99 -5.00 14.46 10.10
N LYS A 100 -5.15 13.70 11.20
CA LYS A 100 -4.30 12.54 11.48
C LYS A 100 -4.41 11.47 10.39
N GLY A 101 -5.61 11.21 9.89
CA GLY A 101 -5.83 10.28 8.78
C GLY A 101 -5.18 10.74 7.48
N LEU A 102 -5.22 12.04 7.18
CA LEU A 102 -4.54 12.64 6.03
C LEU A 102 -3.02 12.51 6.14
N GLN A 103 -2.46 12.74 7.33
CA GLN A 103 -1.04 12.53 7.62
C GLN A 103 -0.63 11.08 7.40
N VAL A 104 -1.42 10.11 7.90
CA VAL A 104 -1.17 8.68 7.68
C VAL A 104 -1.14 8.33 6.19
N ILE A 105 -2.07 8.87 5.39
CA ILE A 105 -2.07 8.67 3.93
C ILE A 105 -0.78 9.23 3.33
N ALA A 106 -0.43 10.48 3.65
CA ALA A 106 0.72 11.17 3.07
C ALA A 106 2.05 10.45 3.39
N GLU A 107 2.28 10.14 4.66
CA GLU A 107 3.51 9.46 5.12
C GLU A 107 3.65 8.07 4.51
N PHE A 108 2.58 7.27 4.50
CA PHE A 108 2.66 5.94 3.92
C PHE A 108 2.95 5.99 2.43
N LYS A 109 2.33 6.92 1.68
CA LYS A 109 2.59 7.08 0.23
C LYS A 109 4.02 7.52 -0.03
N LEU A 110 4.58 8.40 0.79
CA LEU A 110 5.99 8.80 0.70
C LEU A 110 6.92 7.58 0.84
N PHE A 111 6.72 6.75 1.86
CA PHE A 111 7.52 5.54 2.04
C PHE A 111 7.27 4.52 0.94
N TYR A 112 6.02 4.37 0.48
CA TYR A 112 5.69 3.47 -0.61
C TYR A 112 6.40 3.86 -1.91
N THR A 113 6.44 5.14 -2.27
CA THR A 113 7.20 5.63 -3.43
C THR A 113 8.68 5.32 -3.30
N LYS A 114 9.30 5.59 -2.15
CA LYS A 114 10.72 5.26 -1.91
C LYS A 114 10.97 3.75 -1.98
N PHE A 115 10.04 2.96 -1.48
CA PHE A 115 10.12 1.50 -1.53
C PHE A 115 10.01 0.96 -2.96
N GLN A 116 9.09 1.49 -3.78
CA GLN A 116 9.00 1.12 -5.20
C GLN A 116 10.28 1.47 -5.97
N GLN A 117 10.84 2.65 -5.73
CA GLN A 117 12.13 3.05 -6.32
C GLN A 117 13.26 2.12 -5.90
N PHE A 118 13.27 1.67 -4.63
CA PHE A 118 14.22 0.66 -4.17
C PHE A 118 14.04 -0.66 -4.93
N LEU A 119 12.81 -1.16 -5.08
CA LEU A 119 12.53 -2.41 -5.79
C LEU A 119 12.95 -2.33 -7.27
N GLU A 120 12.58 -1.26 -7.96
CA GLU A 120 12.92 -1.03 -9.37
C GLU A 120 14.43 -0.94 -9.57
N LYS A 121 15.10 -0.08 -8.80
CA LYS A 121 16.56 0.10 -8.88
C LYS A 121 17.32 -1.21 -8.67
N ASN A 122 16.88 -2.01 -7.70
CA ASN A 122 17.57 -3.26 -7.38
C ASN A 122 17.16 -4.41 -8.31
N THR A 123 15.98 -4.38 -8.92
CA THR A 123 15.60 -5.30 -10.02
C THR A 123 16.59 -5.19 -11.18
N LEU A 124 16.92 -3.97 -11.61
CA LEU A 124 17.88 -3.71 -12.69
C LEU A 124 19.32 -4.10 -12.34
N ALA A 125 19.63 -4.29 -11.06
CA ALA A 125 20.97 -4.61 -10.56
C ALA A 125 21.18 -6.10 -10.26
N ILE A 126 20.17 -6.96 -10.49
CA ILE A 126 20.27 -8.40 -10.27
C ILE A 126 21.29 -9.00 -11.25
N LYS A 127 22.24 -9.79 -10.73
CA LYS A 127 23.29 -10.49 -11.50
C LYS A 127 23.27 -12.00 -11.24
N LEU A 128 22.07 -12.56 -11.16
CA LEU A 128 21.84 -14.00 -11.03
C LEU A 128 21.92 -14.68 -12.39
#